data_AF-A0A9W8C2B1-F1
#
_entry.id   AF-A0A9W8C2B1-F1
#
_cell.length_a   1.000
_cell.length_b   1.000
_cell.length_c   1.000
_cell.angle_alpha   90.00
_cell.angle_beta   90.00
_cell.angle_gamma   90.00
#
_symmetry.space_group_name_H-M   'P 1'
#
loop_
_entity.id
_entity.type
_entity.pdbx_description
1 polymer ?
#
loop_
_entity_poly.entity_id
_entity_poly.type
_entity_poly.pdbx_seq_one_letter_code
_entity_poly.pdbx_strand_id
1 'polypeptide(L)'
;MSVVSVAHGATAIELVISSELYDIVQELATTFDVDSKQEFTAIELHALFLRHCKVHNENAALAVLGAFCKDFDVPAANIHVVVQQQDLSEEAARLVLNAYYLLWNISAARCYYFSDNSQTLPALFSADSAHLMAVFGGQPGLPSYLDEARWLFNAYGPLLSDFVMHMSEFLDAQARDGQLSGVYEKGLCVFKWLNQPGSEPDVDYLTAVPVSIPLTGLIQLMQLMVLYKTLGVSPGNLTQLFKVATGHSQGVVIATALSMFSDEQSFYEISTNALGILMLVGAIPCIKYPHFTLIDANDISAKPRPMVSVRGVSQATLETLLVEFNDLQPTDSNHVYVSIINTHNQFIVSGLIESLIDLVEFLDSRSVSPDTDQSKVPFNLRQPVISAEYFDMIAPYHCFHLDDAVDMACDIAREKQWVLDSGAMQLPV
;
A
#
# COMPACT_ATOMS: atom_id res chain seq x y z
N MET A 1 0.25 -13.24 43.98
CA MET A 1 0.74 -13.46 42.61
C MET A 1 1.52 -14.76 42.62
N SER A 2 1.28 -15.61 41.64
CA SER A 2 1.86 -16.94 41.47
C SER A 2 2.56 -17.01 40.12
N VAL A 3 3.56 -17.89 39.96
CA VAL A 3 4.34 -18.01 38.73
C VAL A 3 3.89 -19.23 37.94
N VAL A 4 3.54 -19.03 36.67
CA VAL A 4 3.30 -20.11 35.70
C VAL A 4 4.50 -20.17 34.76
N SER A 5 5.12 -21.34 34.61
CA SER A 5 6.23 -21.54 33.67
C SER A 5 5.71 -22.16 32.38
N VAL A 6 6.09 -21.57 31.24
CA VAL A 6 5.84 -22.12 29.91
C VAL A 6 7.21 -22.35 29.27
N ALA A 7 7.50 -23.60 28.88
CA ALA A 7 8.80 -23.99 28.37
C ALA A 7 8.66 -24.76 27.06
N HIS A 8 9.57 -24.48 26.12
CA HIS A 8 9.71 -25.18 24.86
C HIS A 8 11.18 -25.29 24.47
N GLY A 9 11.68 -26.50 24.29
CA GLY A 9 13.10 -26.74 24.02
C GLY A 9 14.00 -26.17 25.12
N ALA A 10 14.92 -25.29 24.73
CA ALA A 10 15.83 -24.59 25.65
C ALA A 10 15.26 -23.27 26.21
N THR A 11 14.13 -22.80 25.69
CA THR A 11 13.52 -21.53 26.06
C THR A 11 12.43 -21.74 27.10
N ALA A 12 12.41 -20.93 28.14
CA ALA A 12 11.34 -20.89 29.13
C ALA A 12 10.99 -19.44 29.47
N ILE A 13 9.71 -19.19 29.70
CA ILE A 13 9.17 -17.92 30.20
C ILE A 13 8.47 -18.15 31.54
N GLU A 14 8.56 -17.17 32.43
CA GLU A 14 7.94 -17.20 33.75
C GLU A 14 6.91 -16.08 33.88
N LEU A 15 5.64 -16.46 33.94
CA LEU A 15 4.53 -15.53 33.93
C LEU A 15 4.04 -15.27 35.36
N VAL A 16 4.12 -14.01 35.80
CA VAL A 16 3.59 -13.59 37.11
C VAL A 16 2.10 -13.29 36.99
N ILE A 17 1.25 -14.22 37.45
CA ILE A 17 -0.20 -14.18 37.30
C ILE A 17 -0.89 -13.95 38.65
N SER A 18 -2.08 -13.35 38.64
CA SER A 18 -2.91 -13.21 39.84
C SER A 18 -3.34 -14.58 40.37
N SER A 19 -3.56 -14.68 41.68
CA SER A 19 -3.96 -15.97 42.28
C SER A 19 -5.33 -16.45 41.78
N GLU A 20 -6.19 -15.55 41.31
CA GLU A 20 -7.50 -15.88 40.74
C GLU A 20 -7.42 -16.55 39.37
N LEU A 21 -6.42 -16.20 38.56
CA LEU A 21 -6.24 -16.74 37.21
C LEU A 21 -5.19 -17.84 37.14
N TYR A 22 -4.48 -18.11 38.24
CA TYR A 22 -3.37 -19.06 38.28
C TYR A 22 -3.75 -20.45 37.76
N ASP A 23 -4.80 -21.05 38.32
CA ASP A 23 -5.20 -22.42 37.95
C ASP A 23 -5.58 -22.51 36.45
N ILE A 24 -6.26 -21.49 35.93
CA ILE A 24 -6.67 -21.41 34.53
C ILE A 24 -5.45 -21.29 33.62
N VAL A 25 -4.54 -20.35 33.91
CA VAL A 25 -3.34 -20.14 33.08
C VAL A 25 -2.41 -21.36 33.16
N GLN A 26 -2.31 -22.00 34.33
CA GLN A 26 -1.54 -23.23 34.51
C GLN A 26 -2.12 -24.40 33.70
N GLU A 27 -3.44 -24.57 33.65
CA GLU A 27 -4.10 -25.57 32.81
C GLU A 27 -3.88 -25.29 31.31
N LEU A 28 -3.93 -24.02 30.89
CA LEU A 28 -3.63 -23.65 29.51
C LEU A 28 -2.16 -23.91 29.16
N ALA A 29 -1.23 -23.71 30.10
CA ALA A 29 0.18 -24.04 29.91
C ALA A 29 0.43 -25.54 29.72
N THR A 30 -0.37 -26.43 30.32
CA THR A 30 -0.20 -27.89 30.13
C THR A 30 -0.74 -28.39 28.79
N THR A 31 -1.68 -27.64 28.20
CA THR A 31 -2.30 -27.97 26.90
C THR A 31 -1.69 -27.18 25.74
N PHE A 32 -0.77 -26.27 26.03
CA PHE A 32 -0.06 -25.48 25.04
C PHE A 32 0.94 -26.36 24.29
N ASP A 33 0.76 -26.48 22.99
CA ASP A 33 1.60 -27.27 22.09
C ASP A 33 2.00 -26.43 20.88
N VAL A 34 3.27 -26.51 20.51
CA VAL A 34 3.87 -25.80 19.37
C VAL A 34 4.82 -26.76 18.65
N ASP A 35 5.20 -26.45 17.40
CA ASP A 35 6.03 -27.37 16.62
C ASP A 35 7.35 -27.68 17.33
N SER A 36 7.47 -28.93 17.79
CA SER A 36 8.66 -29.50 18.46
C SER A 36 9.97 -29.33 17.68
N LYS A 37 9.91 -29.09 16.37
CA LYS A 37 11.10 -28.92 15.51
C LYS A 37 11.57 -27.47 15.40
N GLN A 38 10.76 -26.52 15.83
CA GLN A 38 11.07 -25.09 15.75
C GLN A 38 11.57 -24.58 17.09
N GLU A 39 12.65 -23.82 17.08
CA GLU A 39 13.12 -23.08 18.24
C GLU A 39 12.50 -21.68 18.24
N PHE A 40 12.14 -21.19 19.43
CA PHE A 40 11.52 -19.89 19.60
C PHE A 40 12.33 -19.06 20.61
N THR A 41 12.46 -17.77 20.34
CA THR A 41 12.90 -16.79 21.34
C THR A 41 11.86 -16.66 22.45
N ALA A 42 12.23 -16.05 23.59
CA ALA A 42 11.30 -15.84 24.69
C ALA A 42 10.06 -15.02 24.28
N ILE A 43 10.24 -13.98 23.45
CA ILE A 43 9.16 -13.12 22.98
C ILE A 43 8.20 -13.85 22.03
N GLU A 44 8.72 -14.73 21.17
CA GLU A 44 7.90 -15.58 20.31
C GLU A 44 7.10 -16.60 21.12
N LEU A 45 7.72 -17.26 22.10
CA LEU A 45 7.04 -18.22 22.98
C LEU A 45 5.89 -17.55 23.74
N HIS A 46 6.13 -16.33 24.22
CA HIS A 46 5.12 -15.51 24.90
C HIS A 46 3.97 -15.13 23.96
N ALA A 47 4.28 -14.71 22.73
CA ALA A 47 3.30 -14.37 21.69
C ALA A 47 2.43 -15.58 21.29
N LEU A 48 3.04 -16.76 21.13
CA LEU A 48 2.32 -18.01 20.83
C LEU A 48 1.42 -18.43 21.99
N PHE A 49 1.91 -18.33 23.22
CA PHE A 49 1.10 -18.65 24.39
C PHE A 49 -0.07 -17.68 24.56
N LEU A 50 0.14 -16.38 24.29
CA LEU A 50 -0.93 -15.39 24.26
C LEU A 50 -2.02 -15.74 23.25
N ARG A 51 -1.65 -16.19 22.04
CA ARG A 51 -2.61 -16.69 21.02
C ARG A 51 -3.40 -17.87 21.54
N HIS A 52 -2.74 -18.86 22.14
CA HIS A 52 -3.39 -20.02 22.75
C HIS A 52 -4.39 -19.60 23.82
N CYS A 53 -3.99 -18.72 24.74
CA CYS A 53 -4.88 -18.19 25.76
C CYS A 53 -6.08 -17.45 25.15
N LYS A 54 -5.91 -16.64 24.09
CA LYS A 54 -7.04 -15.93 23.45
C LYS A 54 -8.08 -16.90 22.89
N VAL A 55 -7.68 -18.04 22.34
CA VAL A 55 -8.62 -19.05 21.83
C VAL A 55 -9.46 -19.67 22.94
N HIS A 56 -8.89 -19.85 24.14
CA HIS A 56 -9.51 -20.64 25.20
C HIS A 56 -10.10 -19.83 26.36
N ASN A 57 -9.51 -18.68 26.72
CA ASN A 57 -9.94 -17.84 27.83
C ASN A 57 -9.44 -16.40 27.72
N GLU A 58 -10.35 -15.44 27.53
CA GLU A 58 -10.00 -14.02 27.36
C GLU A 58 -9.33 -13.39 28.58
N ASN A 59 -9.76 -13.73 29.80
CA ASN A 59 -9.15 -13.19 31.02
C ASN A 59 -7.71 -13.71 31.21
N ALA A 60 -7.47 -14.98 30.86
CA ALA A 60 -6.12 -15.53 30.82
C ALA A 60 -5.26 -14.79 29.78
N ALA A 61 -5.78 -14.57 28.57
CA ALA A 61 -5.07 -13.83 27.52
C ALA A 61 -4.73 -12.40 27.97
N LEU A 62 -5.66 -11.71 28.65
CA LEU A 62 -5.42 -10.37 29.18
C LEU A 62 -4.30 -10.37 30.24
N ALA A 63 -4.26 -11.36 31.12
CA ALA A 63 -3.19 -11.51 32.11
C ALA A 63 -1.84 -11.80 31.45
N VAL A 64 -1.81 -12.66 30.42
CA VAL A 64 -0.61 -12.98 29.65
C VAL A 64 -0.10 -11.78 28.85
N LEU A 65 -0.99 -10.96 28.27
CA LEU A 65 -0.63 -9.70 27.61
C LEU A 65 -0.02 -8.71 28.61
N GLY A 66 -0.55 -8.64 29.83
CA GLY A 66 0.04 -7.82 30.90
C GLY A 66 1.44 -8.27 31.29
N ALA A 67 1.66 -9.59 31.41
CA ALA A 67 2.99 -10.15 31.62
C ALA A 67 3.93 -9.83 30.45
N PHE A 68 3.46 -9.99 29.20
CA PHE A 68 4.22 -9.68 27.98
C PHE A 68 4.72 -8.23 28.00
N CYS A 69 3.80 -7.28 28.25
CA CYS A 69 4.14 -5.87 28.26
C CYS A 69 5.16 -5.51 29.35
N LYS A 70 5.08 -6.19 30.50
CA LYS A 70 5.99 -6.00 31.62
C LYS A 70 7.37 -6.60 31.35
N ASP A 71 7.43 -7.82 30.84
CA ASP A 71 8.67 -8.57 30.65
C ASP A 71 9.54 -7.95 29.54
N PHE A 72 8.91 -7.33 28.54
CA PHE A 72 9.59 -6.68 27.42
C PHE A 72 9.54 -5.14 27.46
N ASP A 73 9.07 -4.55 28.56
CA ASP A 73 8.98 -3.09 28.77
C ASP A 73 8.28 -2.33 27.61
N VAL A 74 7.24 -2.94 27.04
CA VAL A 74 6.56 -2.47 25.83
C VAL A 74 5.95 -1.07 25.99
N PRO A 75 5.25 -0.73 27.09
CA PRO A 75 4.66 0.60 27.23
C PRO A 75 5.68 1.74 27.25
N ALA A 76 6.93 1.47 27.67
CA ALA A 76 8.01 2.45 27.64
C ALA A 76 8.68 2.53 26.27
N ALA A 77 8.89 1.39 25.59
CA ALA A 77 9.64 1.31 24.36
C ALA A 77 8.79 1.49 23.08
N ASN A 78 7.50 1.17 23.10
CA ASN A 78 6.67 0.81 21.94
C ASN A 78 7.04 -0.56 21.35
N ILE A 79 6.03 -1.36 21.00
CA ILE A 79 6.23 -2.73 20.49
C ILE A 79 7.13 -2.79 19.24
N HIS A 80 7.06 -1.78 18.37
CA HIS A 80 7.89 -1.72 17.16
C HIS A 80 9.38 -1.58 17.50
N VAL A 81 9.70 -0.82 18.54
CA VAL A 81 11.07 -0.68 19.03
C VAL A 81 11.54 -1.97 19.69
N VAL A 82 10.68 -2.64 20.46
CA VAL A 82 10.99 -3.94 21.06
C VAL A 82 11.30 -4.97 19.98
N VAL A 83 10.44 -5.10 18.96
CA VAL A 83 10.66 -6.03 17.83
C VAL A 83 11.98 -5.74 17.12
N GLN A 84 12.31 -4.46 16.91
CA GLN A 84 13.59 -4.06 16.29
C GLN A 84 14.79 -4.41 17.17
N GLN A 85 14.71 -4.20 18.49
CA GLN A 85 15.80 -4.47 19.44
C GLN A 85 16.06 -5.97 19.66
N GLN A 86 15.04 -6.80 19.46
CA GLN A 86 15.15 -8.25 19.58
C GLN A 86 15.75 -8.92 18.32
N ASP A 87 16.04 -8.16 17.26
CA ASP A 87 16.63 -8.66 16.00
C ASP A 87 15.86 -9.86 15.42
N LEU A 88 14.52 -9.79 15.47
CA LEU A 88 13.64 -10.86 15.04
C LEU A 88 13.63 -11.04 13.52
N SER A 89 13.43 -12.28 13.05
CA SER A 89 13.09 -12.53 11.64
C SER A 89 11.76 -11.85 11.28
N GLU A 90 11.50 -11.68 9.99
CA GLU A 90 10.25 -11.09 9.50
C GLU A 90 9.01 -11.86 9.99
N GLU A 91 9.07 -13.20 9.97
CA GLU A 91 8.00 -14.07 10.44
C GLU A 91 7.77 -13.92 11.95
N ALA A 92 8.85 -13.87 12.73
CA ALA A 92 8.80 -13.70 14.18
C ALA A 92 8.27 -12.30 14.56
N ALA A 93 8.74 -11.24 13.89
CA ALA A 93 8.23 -9.89 14.06
C ALA A 93 6.72 -9.80 13.82
N ARG A 94 6.25 -10.43 12.73
CA ARG A 94 4.83 -10.48 12.38
C ARG A 94 3.99 -11.25 13.39
N LEU A 95 4.49 -12.38 13.88
CA LEU A 95 3.87 -13.16 14.95
C LEU A 95 3.71 -12.31 16.21
N VAL A 96 4.78 -11.64 16.64
CA VAL A 96 4.81 -10.83 17.87
C VAL A 96 3.89 -9.62 17.77
N LEU A 97 3.96 -8.85 16.67
CA LEU A 97 3.09 -7.69 16.45
C LEU A 97 1.61 -8.08 16.44
N ASN A 98 1.28 -9.16 15.74
CA ASN A 98 -0.08 -9.66 15.69
C ASN A 98 -0.55 -10.09 17.09
N ALA A 99 0.27 -10.85 17.81
CA ALA A 99 -0.05 -11.32 19.15
C ALA A 99 -0.29 -10.15 20.12
N TYR A 100 0.57 -9.13 20.09
CA TYR A 100 0.45 -7.94 20.92
C TYR A 100 -0.91 -7.25 20.73
N TYR A 101 -1.36 -7.07 19.49
CA TYR A 101 -2.64 -6.41 19.20
C TYR A 101 -3.88 -7.32 19.27
N LEU A 102 -3.78 -8.61 19.61
CA LEU A 102 -4.91 -9.56 19.60
C LEU A 102 -6.13 -9.12 20.41
N LEU A 103 -5.88 -8.39 21.51
CA LEU A 103 -6.93 -7.93 22.42
C LEU A 103 -7.34 -6.49 22.15
N TRP A 104 -7.04 -5.94 20.96
CA TRP A 104 -7.31 -4.54 20.62
C TRP A 104 -8.74 -4.08 20.92
N ASN A 105 -9.72 -4.92 20.57
CA ASN A 105 -11.15 -4.65 20.77
C ASN A 105 -11.64 -4.93 22.21
N ILE A 106 -10.76 -5.33 23.13
CA ILE A 106 -11.10 -5.59 24.53
C ILE A 106 -10.79 -4.36 25.35
N SER A 107 -11.84 -3.72 25.89
CA SER A 107 -11.72 -2.46 26.66
C SER A 107 -10.69 -2.53 27.79
N ALA A 108 -10.59 -3.68 28.47
CA ALA A 108 -9.65 -3.90 29.56
C ALA A 108 -8.17 -3.98 29.12
N ALA A 109 -7.89 -4.23 27.84
CA ALA A 109 -6.54 -4.27 27.29
C ALA A 109 -6.01 -2.89 26.89
N ARG A 110 -6.85 -1.84 26.86
CA ARG A 110 -6.48 -0.50 26.39
C ARG A 110 -5.27 0.09 27.12
N CYS A 111 -5.10 -0.19 28.41
CA CYS A 111 -3.99 0.30 29.21
C CYS A 111 -2.61 -0.23 28.76
N TYR A 112 -2.57 -1.33 27.99
CA TYR A 112 -1.33 -1.90 27.47
C TYR A 112 -0.90 -1.30 26.12
N TYR A 113 -1.85 -0.71 25.40
CA TYR A 113 -1.58 0.01 24.14
C TYR A 113 -1.35 1.49 24.40
N PHE A 114 -2.06 2.05 25.39
CA PHE A 114 -2.08 3.46 25.68
C PHE A 114 -1.85 3.67 27.18
N SER A 115 -0.77 4.37 27.55
CA SER A 115 -0.52 4.76 28.94
C SER A 115 -1.33 6.00 29.32
N ASP A 116 -1.98 5.99 30.49
CA ASP A 116 -2.72 7.15 31.04
C ASP A 116 -1.82 8.39 31.27
N ASN A 117 -0.51 8.18 31.42
CA ASN A 117 0.47 9.25 31.45
C ASN A 117 0.88 9.58 30.01
N SER A 118 0.24 10.61 29.46
CA SER A 118 0.63 11.34 28.24
C SER A 118 1.25 10.47 27.15
N GLN A 119 0.47 10.06 26.16
CA GLN A 119 1.02 9.66 24.86
C GLN A 119 1.88 10.79 24.32
N THR A 120 3.17 10.74 24.62
CA THR A 120 4.16 11.54 23.92
C THR A 120 4.27 10.89 22.56
N LEU A 121 3.64 11.53 21.57
CA LEU A 121 3.87 11.21 20.19
C LEU A 121 5.38 11.10 19.93
N PRO A 122 5.82 10.18 19.07
CA PRO A 122 7.22 10.09 18.69
C PRO A 122 7.79 11.48 18.36
N ALA A 123 9.05 11.74 18.72
CA ALA A 123 9.66 13.08 18.61
C ALA A 123 9.48 13.72 17.22
N LEU A 124 9.44 12.91 16.18
CA LEU A 124 9.17 13.34 14.80
C LEU A 124 7.84 14.10 14.64
N PHE A 125 6.81 13.68 15.37
CA PHE A 125 5.45 14.24 15.32
C PHE A 125 5.20 15.35 16.34
N SER A 126 6.08 15.50 17.34
CA SER A 126 5.93 16.48 18.43
C SER A 126 6.95 17.62 18.40
N ALA A 127 8.00 17.53 17.57
CA ALA A 127 9.02 18.56 17.47
C ALA A 127 8.56 19.74 16.59
N ASP A 128 8.49 20.95 17.17
CA ASP A 128 8.19 22.20 16.45
C ASP A 128 9.20 22.53 15.33
N SER A 129 10.38 21.90 15.37
CA SER A 129 11.44 22.09 14.37
C SER A 129 11.26 21.26 13.08
N ALA A 130 10.29 20.32 13.07
CA ALA A 130 10.04 19.44 11.93
C ALA A 130 8.64 19.68 11.35
N HIS A 131 8.56 19.76 10.02
CA HIS A 131 7.29 19.82 9.31
C HIS A 131 7.19 18.58 8.42
N LEU A 132 6.10 17.82 8.61
CA LEU A 132 5.91 16.57 7.90
C LEU A 132 5.05 16.75 6.65
N MET A 133 5.46 16.06 5.59
CA MET A 133 4.74 15.96 4.34
C MET A 133 4.38 14.49 4.12
N ALA A 134 3.10 14.20 3.89
CA ALA A 134 2.66 12.87 3.49
C ALA A 134 2.79 12.72 1.96
N VAL A 135 3.35 11.61 1.50
CA VAL A 135 3.53 11.33 0.07
C VAL A 135 2.97 9.94 -0.23
N PHE A 136 2.05 9.86 -1.18
CA PHE A 136 1.43 8.61 -1.61
C PHE A 136 1.90 8.25 -3.03
N GLY A 137 2.41 7.03 -3.18
CA GLY A 137 2.90 6.53 -4.47
C GLY A 137 1.78 6.23 -5.48
N GLY A 138 2.18 6.09 -6.74
CA GLY A 138 1.33 5.61 -7.82
C GLY A 138 1.27 4.08 -7.91
N GLN A 139 1.15 3.57 -9.14
CA GLN A 139 1.16 2.13 -9.39
C GLN A 139 2.48 1.49 -8.93
N PRO A 140 2.44 0.39 -8.16
CA PRO A 140 3.63 -0.34 -7.78
C PRO A 140 4.25 -0.99 -9.03
N GLY A 141 5.58 -1.04 -9.11
CA GLY A 141 6.23 -1.99 -10.00
C GLY A 141 5.86 -3.41 -9.57
N LEU A 142 5.48 -4.27 -10.51
CA LEU A 142 5.15 -5.66 -10.22
C LEU A 142 6.41 -6.43 -9.76
N PRO A 143 6.29 -7.48 -8.90
CA PRO A 143 5.08 -8.18 -8.47
C PRO A 143 4.76 -8.14 -6.95
N SER A 144 4.99 -7.03 -6.21
CA SER A 144 5.06 -7.09 -4.73
C SER A 144 3.90 -6.52 -3.91
N TYR A 145 2.85 -5.93 -4.50
CA TYR A 145 1.87 -5.16 -3.71
C TYR A 145 0.89 -6.03 -2.90
N LEU A 146 0.46 -7.19 -3.42
CA LEU A 146 -0.40 -8.10 -2.66
C LEU A 146 0.35 -8.75 -1.50
N ASP A 147 1.66 -8.96 -1.65
CA ASP A 147 2.52 -9.43 -0.58
C ASP A 147 2.66 -8.39 0.53
N GLU A 148 2.77 -7.10 0.19
CA GLU A 148 2.68 -6.01 1.18
C GLU A 148 1.35 -6.04 1.94
N ALA A 149 0.23 -6.17 1.21
CA ALA A 149 -1.10 -6.26 1.81
C ALA A 149 -1.21 -7.45 2.77
N ARG A 150 -0.69 -8.61 2.37
CA ARG A 150 -0.65 -9.82 3.21
C ARG A 150 0.22 -9.62 4.42
N TRP A 151 1.38 -9.00 4.25
CA TRP A 151 2.27 -8.73 5.36
C TRP A 151 1.57 -7.86 6.41
N LEU A 152 0.96 -6.75 5.99
CA LEU A 152 0.20 -5.86 6.86
C LEU A 152 -0.97 -6.58 7.52
N PHE A 153 -1.76 -7.32 6.76
CA PHE A 153 -2.94 -8.03 7.28
C PHE A 153 -2.55 -9.12 8.28
N ASN A 154 -1.46 -9.83 8.03
CA ASN A 154 -0.97 -10.85 8.96
C ASN A 154 -0.36 -10.23 10.22
N ALA A 155 0.35 -9.09 10.12
CA ALA A 155 0.94 -8.40 11.27
C ALA A 155 -0.10 -7.66 12.12
N TYR A 156 -1.07 -7.00 11.48
CA TYR A 156 -2.03 -6.09 12.11
C TYR A 156 -3.49 -6.51 11.91
N GLY A 157 -3.73 -7.80 11.64
CA GLY A 157 -5.08 -8.38 11.50
C GLY A 157 -6.06 -7.94 12.60
N PRO A 158 -5.67 -7.91 13.89
CA PRO A 158 -6.54 -7.40 14.95
C PRO A 158 -6.95 -5.93 14.83
N LEU A 159 -6.17 -5.11 14.10
CA LEU A 159 -6.44 -3.70 13.82
C LEU A 159 -7.19 -3.49 12.50
N LEU A 160 -6.97 -4.37 11.52
CA LEU A 160 -7.35 -4.19 10.12
C LEU A 160 -8.55 -5.01 9.67
N SER A 161 -8.89 -6.12 10.35
CA SER A 161 -9.84 -7.12 9.83
C SER A 161 -11.19 -6.53 9.44
N ASP A 162 -11.79 -5.73 10.33
CA ASP A 162 -13.10 -5.13 10.10
C ASP A 162 -13.09 -4.14 8.93
N PHE A 163 -12.03 -3.34 8.84
CA PHE A 163 -11.85 -2.36 7.76
C PHE A 163 -11.66 -3.04 6.41
N VAL A 164 -10.76 -4.02 6.32
CA VAL A 164 -10.47 -4.73 5.08
C VAL A 164 -11.69 -5.54 4.63
N MET A 165 -12.43 -6.14 5.56
CA MET A 165 -13.69 -6.83 5.25
C MET A 165 -14.70 -5.85 4.64
N HIS A 166 -14.94 -4.71 5.29
CA HIS A 166 -15.87 -3.68 4.80
C HIS A 166 -15.49 -3.17 3.40
N MET A 167 -14.22 -2.79 3.20
CA MET A 167 -13.73 -2.30 1.91
C MET A 167 -13.78 -3.39 0.84
N SER A 168 -13.47 -4.64 1.19
CA SER A 168 -13.57 -5.77 0.27
C SER A 168 -15.01 -6.05 -0.15
N GLU A 169 -15.98 -5.96 0.75
CA GLU A 169 -17.40 -6.12 0.42
C GLU A 169 -17.88 -5.02 -0.54
N PHE A 170 -17.47 -3.77 -0.29
CA PHE A 170 -17.74 -2.65 -1.19
C PHE A 170 -17.14 -2.89 -2.59
N LEU A 171 -15.84 -3.16 -2.68
CA LEU A 171 -15.14 -3.39 -3.95
C LEU A 171 -15.76 -4.55 -4.74
N ASP A 172 -16.05 -5.66 -4.07
CA ASP A 172 -16.62 -6.86 -4.68
C ASP A 172 -18.09 -6.64 -5.13
N ALA A 173 -18.85 -5.81 -4.42
CA ALA A 173 -20.18 -5.40 -4.87
C ALA A 173 -20.10 -4.53 -6.12
N GLN A 174 -19.20 -3.54 -6.16
CA GLN A 174 -19.05 -2.65 -7.32
C GLN A 174 -18.42 -3.35 -8.52
N ALA A 175 -17.59 -4.37 -8.31
CA ALA A 175 -17.07 -5.22 -9.38
C ALA A 175 -18.19 -5.96 -10.14
N ARG A 176 -19.38 -6.15 -9.52
CA ARG A 176 -20.55 -6.78 -10.16
C ARG A 176 -21.52 -5.77 -10.77
N ASP A 177 -21.25 -4.47 -10.64
CA ASP A 177 -22.09 -3.44 -11.22
C ASP A 177 -22.14 -3.55 -12.75
N GLY A 178 -23.31 -3.34 -13.35
CA GLY A 178 -23.48 -3.50 -14.80
C GLY A 178 -22.60 -2.57 -15.64
N GLN A 179 -22.21 -1.41 -15.10
CA GLN A 179 -21.34 -0.44 -15.77
C GLN A 179 -19.85 -0.84 -15.68
N LEU A 180 -19.45 -1.65 -14.69
CA LEU A 180 -18.04 -1.96 -14.40
C LEU A 180 -17.67 -3.44 -14.59
N SER A 181 -18.63 -4.34 -14.50
CA SER A 181 -18.42 -5.80 -14.45
C SER A 181 -17.65 -6.38 -15.64
N GLY A 182 -17.65 -5.70 -16.79
CA GLY A 182 -16.91 -6.11 -17.98
C GLY A 182 -15.39 -6.21 -17.80
N VAL A 183 -14.80 -5.56 -16.79
CA VAL A 183 -13.35 -5.62 -16.52
C VAL A 183 -12.98 -6.39 -15.25
N TYR A 184 -13.97 -6.99 -14.58
CA TYR A 184 -13.79 -7.67 -13.28
C TYR A 184 -14.25 -9.14 -13.34
N GLU A 185 -13.78 -9.89 -14.33
CA GLU A 185 -14.21 -11.29 -14.57
C GLU A 185 -14.02 -12.22 -13.36
N LYS A 186 -13.02 -11.93 -12.50
CA LYS A 186 -12.68 -12.75 -11.32
C LYS A 186 -13.08 -12.06 -10.00
N GLY A 187 -13.83 -10.96 -10.08
CA GLY A 187 -14.28 -10.17 -8.93
C GLY A 187 -13.15 -9.42 -8.20
N LEU A 188 -13.47 -8.89 -7.02
CA LEU A 188 -12.55 -8.13 -6.15
C LEU A 188 -12.71 -8.53 -4.67
N CYS A 189 -12.73 -9.83 -4.38
CA CYS A 189 -12.87 -10.36 -3.02
C CYS A 189 -11.54 -10.36 -2.25
N VAL A 190 -10.98 -9.18 -2.02
CA VAL A 190 -9.64 -8.96 -1.43
C VAL A 190 -9.48 -9.63 -0.07
N PHE A 191 -10.48 -9.55 0.80
CA PHE A 191 -10.43 -10.16 2.14
C PHE A 191 -10.17 -11.67 2.05
N LYS A 192 -10.81 -12.34 1.08
CA LYS A 192 -10.56 -13.77 0.81
C LYS A 192 -9.13 -14.01 0.36
N TRP A 193 -8.61 -13.19 -0.56
CA TRP A 193 -7.25 -13.31 -1.11
C TRP A 193 -6.16 -13.13 -0.05
N LEU A 194 -6.43 -12.32 0.97
CA LEU A 194 -5.52 -12.10 2.10
C LEU A 194 -5.63 -13.20 3.16
N ASN A 195 -6.84 -13.69 3.45
CA ASN A 195 -7.09 -14.65 4.52
C ASN A 195 -6.94 -16.13 4.09
N GLN A 196 -7.02 -16.41 2.79
CA GLN A 196 -6.92 -17.76 2.22
C GLN A 196 -5.83 -17.80 1.16
N PRO A 197 -4.60 -18.22 1.52
CA PRO A 197 -3.50 -18.37 0.56
C PRO A 197 -3.89 -19.29 -0.60
N GLY A 198 -3.61 -18.87 -1.84
CA GLY A 198 -3.95 -19.60 -3.05
C GLY A 198 -5.37 -19.37 -3.57
N SER A 199 -6.13 -18.44 -2.97
CA SER A 199 -7.46 -18.05 -3.45
C SER A 199 -7.46 -16.84 -4.37
N GLU A 200 -6.33 -16.15 -4.46
CA GLU A 200 -6.10 -15.04 -5.37
C GLU A 200 -6.17 -15.48 -6.85
N PRO A 201 -6.58 -14.56 -7.75
CA PRO A 201 -6.44 -14.75 -9.19
C PRO A 201 -4.98 -14.89 -9.65
N ASP A 202 -4.78 -15.29 -10.90
CA ASP A 202 -3.46 -15.24 -11.53
C ASP A 202 -2.89 -13.82 -11.62
N VAL A 203 -1.56 -13.80 -11.80
CA VAL A 203 -0.75 -12.60 -11.88
C VAL A 203 -1.32 -11.64 -12.93
N ASP A 204 -1.66 -12.10 -14.13
CA ASP A 204 -2.19 -11.24 -15.20
C ASP A 204 -3.41 -10.44 -14.74
N TYR A 205 -4.37 -11.08 -14.06
CA TYR A 205 -5.54 -10.37 -13.53
C TYR A 205 -5.20 -9.40 -12.39
N LEU A 206 -4.30 -9.79 -11.49
CA LEU A 206 -3.85 -8.92 -10.40
C LEU A 206 -3.11 -7.68 -10.93
N THR A 207 -2.32 -7.85 -11.99
CA THR A 207 -1.57 -6.76 -12.62
C THR A 207 -2.43 -5.79 -13.42
N ALA A 208 -3.66 -6.19 -13.78
CA ALA A 208 -4.54 -5.36 -14.58
C ALA A 208 -4.92 -4.08 -13.81
N VAL A 209 -4.85 -2.93 -14.47
CA VAL A 209 -5.11 -1.62 -13.83
C VAL A 209 -6.48 -1.48 -13.16
N PRO A 210 -7.59 -2.09 -13.63
CA PRO A 210 -8.85 -2.07 -12.89
C PRO A 210 -8.72 -2.70 -11.49
N VAL A 211 -7.83 -3.68 -11.32
CA VAL A 211 -7.61 -4.42 -10.07
C VAL A 211 -6.51 -3.76 -9.24
N SER A 212 -5.35 -3.48 -9.83
CA SER A 212 -4.18 -2.99 -9.11
C SER A 212 -4.35 -1.56 -8.57
N ILE A 213 -5.08 -0.68 -9.28
CA ILE A 213 -5.32 0.71 -8.87
C ILE A 213 -6.09 0.81 -7.54
N PRO A 214 -7.31 0.27 -7.42
CA PRO A 214 -8.04 0.31 -6.14
C PRO A 214 -7.35 -0.48 -5.03
N LEU A 215 -6.69 -1.60 -5.33
CA LEU A 215 -5.94 -2.36 -4.32
C LEU A 215 -4.76 -1.58 -3.74
N THR A 216 -4.03 -0.85 -4.59
CA THR A 216 -2.95 0.03 -4.11
C THR A 216 -3.49 1.10 -3.17
N GLY A 217 -4.64 1.69 -3.49
CA GLY A 217 -5.33 2.62 -2.59
C GLY A 217 -5.73 1.97 -1.26
N LEU A 218 -6.28 0.75 -1.29
CA LEU A 218 -6.65 0.01 -0.10
C LEU A 218 -5.44 -0.26 0.80
N ILE A 219 -4.29 -0.63 0.24
CA ILE A 219 -3.05 -0.86 0.99
C ILE A 219 -2.58 0.44 1.65
N GLN A 220 -2.59 1.57 0.93
CA GLN A 220 -2.24 2.87 1.50
C GLN A 220 -3.18 3.25 2.66
N LEU A 221 -4.48 2.96 2.54
CA LEU A 221 -5.45 3.17 3.62
C LEU A 221 -5.23 2.22 4.80
N MET A 222 -4.85 0.96 4.56
CA MET A 222 -4.45 0.03 5.63
C MET A 222 -3.24 0.56 6.39
N GLN A 223 -2.23 1.09 5.70
CA GLN A 223 -1.05 1.72 6.32
C GLN A 223 -1.45 2.92 7.19
N LEU A 224 -2.33 3.80 6.70
CA LEU A 224 -2.86 4.92 7.49
C LEU A 224 -3.62 4.42 8.73
N MET A 225 -4.41 3.35 8.58
CA MET A 225 -5.14 2.76 9.70
C MET A 225 -4.21 2.21 10.78
N VAL A 226 -3.20 1.44 10.38
CA VAL A 226 -2.16 0.98 11.30
C VAL A 226 -1.52 2.18 11.98
N LEU A 227 -1.10 3.20 11.22
CA LEU A 227 -0.40 4.37 11.75
C LEU A 227 -1.20 5.12 12.83
N TYR A 228 -2.46 5.50 12.58
CA TYR A 228 -3.21 6.25 13.61
C TYR A 228 -3.52 5.37 14.83
N LYS A 229 -3.79 4.07 14.62
CA LYS A 229 -4.09 3.15 15.73
C LYS A 229 -2.84 2.91 16.59
N THR A 230 -1.67 2.65 16.00
CA THR A 230 -0.44 2.41 16.76
C THR A 230 0.12 3.66 17.44
N LEU A 231 -0.15 4.85 16.89
CA LEU A 231 0.08 6.13 17.57
C LEU A 231 -0.96 6.43 18.66
N GLY A 232 -2.10 5.76 18.62
CA GLY A 232 -3.24 5.99 19.51
C GLY A 232 -3.90 7.35 19.36
N VAL A 233 -3.89 7.88 18.14
CA VAL A 233 -4.57 9.14 17.79
C VAL A 233 -5.82 8.85 16.97
N SER A 234 -6.76 9.80 16.89
CA SER A 234 -7.87 9.70 15.94
C SER A 234 -7.37 9.93 14.50
N PRO A 235 -8.13 9.50 13.47
CA PRO A 235 -7.84 9.84 12.08
C PRO A 235 -7.65 11.34 11.84
N GLY A 236 -8.50 12.19 12.42
CA GLY A 236 -8.32 13.65 12.30
C GLY A 236 -7.08 14.18 13.00
N ASN A 237 -6.71 13.64 14.16
CA ASN A 237 -5.46 14.01 14.80
C ASN A 237 -4.26 13.58 13.94
N LEU A 238 -4.30 12.40 13.31
CA LEU A 238 -3.28 11.98 12.35
C LEU A 238 -3.15 12.99 11.20
N THR A 239 -4.26 13.42 10.61
CA THR A 239 -4.28 14.45 9.56
C THR A 239 -3.55 15.72 10.00
N GLN A 240 -3.79 16.19 11.23
CA GLN A 240 -3.15 17.39 11.79
C GLN A 240 -1.64 17.24 12.07
N LEU A 241 -1.10 16.02 12.07
CA LEU A 241 0.35 15.79 12.20
C LEU A 241 1.13 16.17 10.93
N PHE A 242 0.45 16.31 9.79
CA PHE A 242 1.06 16.69 8.52
C PHE A 242 0.73 18.15 8.17
N LYS A 243 1.65 18.81 7.47
CA LYS A 243 1.43 20.19 6.96
C LYS A 243 0.92 20.22 5.53
N VAL A 244 1.18 19.16 4.78
CA VAL A 244 0.80 19.00 3.38
C VAL A 244 0.77 17.50 3.07
N ALA A 245 -0.13 17.10 2.19
CA ALA A 245 -0.11 15.79 1.58
C ALA A 245 0.10 15.95 0.07
N THR A 246 0.66 14.95 -0.59
CA THR A 246 0.67 14.89 -2.05
C THR A 246 0.62 13.45 -2.49
N GLY A 247 0.31 13.22 -3.75
CA GLY A 247 0.40 11.89 -4.31
C GLY A 247 0.81 11.88 -5.77
N HIS A 248 1.60 10.87 -6.11
CA HIS A 248 2.05 10.63 -7.47
C HIS A 248 0.98 9.88 -8.25
N SER A 249 0.58 10.42 -9.41
CA SER A 249 -0.45 9.83 -10.25
C SER A 249 -1.75 9.56 -9.45
N GLN A 250 -2.14 8.30 -9.26
CA GLN A 250 -3.34 7.94 -8.51
C GLN A 250 -3.23 8.21 -7.00
N GLY A 251 -2.01 8.33 -6.46
CA GLY A 251 -1.79 8.56 -5.03
C GLY A 251 -2.43 9.86 -4.56
N VAL A 252 -2.69 10.80 -5.47
CA VAL A 252 -3.38 12.06 -5.18
C VAL A 252 -4.76 11.84 -4.56
N VAL A 253 -5.44 10.72 -4.89
CA VAL A 253 -6.73 10.37 -4.33
C VAL A 253 -6.60 10.08 -2.82
N ILE A 254 -5.56 9.33 -2.42
CA ILE A 254 -5.32 9.03 -0.99
C ILE A 254 -4.76 10.24 -0.25
N ALA A 255 -3.94 11.08 -0.90
CA ALA A 255 -3.52 12.36 -0.34
C ALA A 255 -4.72 13.27 -0.02
N THR A 256 -5.69 13.32 -0.94
CA THR A 256 -6.96 14.04 -0.76
C THR A 256 -7.76 13.44 0.39
N ALA A 257 -7.90 12.11 0.45
CA ALA A 257 -8.59 11.42 1.53
C ALA A 257 -7.96 11.71 2.91
N LEU A 258 -6.64 11.63 3.04
CA LEU A 258 -5.91 11.96 4.28
C LEU A 258 -6.27 13.37 4.76
N SER A 259 -6.34 14.34 3.83
CA SER A 259 -6.64 15.72 4.18
C SER A 259 -8.03 15.91 4.79
N MET A 260 -8.95 14.94 4.64
CA MET A 260 -10.35 15.09 5.02
C MET A 260 -10.76 14.29 6.26
N PHE A 261 -9.96 13.34 6.73
CA PHE A 261 -10.33 12.50 7.87
C PHE A 261 -10.52 13.31 9.17
N SER A 262 -11.60 13.06 9.92
CA SER A 262 -11.88 13.68 11.23
C SER A 262 -11.90 12.64 12.35
N ASP A 263 -12.54 11.51 12.11
CA ASP A 263 -12.80 10.43 13.06
C ASP A 263 -12.91 9.07 12.35
N GLU A 264 -13.16 8.00 13.12
CA GLU A 264 -13.30 6.64 12.59
C GLU A 264 -14.42 6.52 11.55
N GLN A 265 -15.56 7.19 11.73
CA GLN A 265 -16.66 7.13 10.75
C GLN A 265 -16.25 7.77 9.43
N SER A 266 -15.70 8.99 9.50
CA SER A 266 -15.19 9.69 8.31
C SER A 266 -14.12 8.88 7.58
N PHE A 267 -13.29 8.12 8.33
CA PHE A 267 -12.25 7.29 7.73
C PHE A 267 -12.85 6.22 6.82
N TYR A 268 -13.91 5.53 7.26
CA TYR A 268 -14.60 4.52 6.43
C TYR A 268 -15.31 5.16 5.23
N GLU A 269 -16.05 6.25 5.44
CA GLU A 269 -16.83 6.91 4.39
C GLU A 269 -15.93 7.50 3.30
N ILE A 270 -14.91 8.27 3.68
CA ILE A 270 -13.95 8.88 2.75
C ILE A 270 -13.11 7.79 2.06
N SER A 271 -12.71 6.73 2.78
CA SER A 271 -12.02 5.58 2.17
C SER A 271 -12.87 4.91 1.10
N THR A 272 -14.17 4.73 1.35
CA THR A 272 -15.11 4.15 0.39
C THR A 272 -15.18 4.99 -0.89
N ASN A 273 -15.33 6.31 -0.73
CA ASN A 273 -15.36 7.23 -1.86
C ASN A 273 -14.03 7.23 -2.63
N ALA A 274 -12.90 7.25 -1.93
CA ALA A 274 -11.57 7.19 -2.53
C ALA A 274 -11.36 5.90 -3.33
N LEU A 275 -11.75 4.74 -2.78
CA LEU A 275 -11.67 3.47 -3.48
C LEU A 275 -12.62 3.41 -4.68
N GLY A 276 -13.83 3.95 -4.56
CA GLY A 276 -14.76 4.08 -5.68
C GLY A 276 -14.19 4.92 -6.83
N ILE A 277 -13.59 6.07 -6.52
CA ILE A 277 -12.88 6.90 -7.51
C ILE A 277 -11.74 6.10 -8.16
N LEU A 278 -10.92 5.40 -7.37
CA LEU A 278 -9.83 4.57 -7.88
C LEU A 278 -10.30 3.41 -8.76
N MET A 279 -11.45 2.80 -8.45
CA MET A 279 -12.08 1.80 -9.33
C MET A 279 -12.45 2.40 -10.69
N LEU A 280 -12.95 3.63 -10.74
CA LEU A 280 -13.28 4.31 -11.99
C LEU A 280 -12.01 4.68 -12.77
N VAL A 281 -10.98 5.18 -12.08
CA VAL A 281 -9.67 5.48 -12.68
C VAL A 281 -9.08 4.26 -13.36
N GLY A 282 -9.21 3.06 -12.77
CA GLY A 282 -8.73 1.82 -13.38
C GLY A 282 -9.67 1.22 -14.43
N ALA A 283 -10.97 1.21 -14.19
CA ALA A 283 -11.92 0.49 -15.05
C ALA A 283 -12.27 1.25 -16.34
N ILE A 284 -12.53 2.57 -16.24
CA ILE A 284 -13.10 3.33 -17.37
C ILE A 284 -12.15 3.38 -18.58
N PRO A 285 -10.82 3.58 -18.43
CA PRO A 285 -9.90 3.50 -19.56
C PRO A 285 -9.96 2.14 -20.27
N CYS A 286 -10.03 1.03 -19.53
CA CYS A 286 -10.10 -0.31 -20.10
C CYS A 286 -11.45 -0.59 -20.80
N ILE A 287 -12.55 -0.08 -20.25
CA ILE A 287 -13.88 -0.23 -20.85
C ILE A 287 -13.99 0.57 -22.16
N LYS A 288 -13.48 1.80 -22.16
CA LYS A 288 -13.62 2.72 -23.30
C LYS A 288 -12.61 2.47 -24.40
N TYR A 289 -11.40 2.03 -24.03
CA TYR A 289 -10.29 1.83 -24.96
C TYR A 289 -9.69 0.41 -24.82
N PRO A 290 -10.48 -0.65 -25.08
CA PRO A 290 -10.03 -2.04 -24.91
C PRO A 290 -8.89 -2.42 -25.86
N HIS A 291 -8.64 -1.65 -26.93
CA HIS A 291 -7.53 -1.89 -27.84
C HIS A 291 -6.16 -1.66 -27.19
N PHE A 292 -6.04 -0.82 -26.14
CA PHE A 292 -4.79 -0.70 -25.39
C PHE A 292 -4.50 -1.93 -24.52
N THR A 293 -5.52 -2.72 -24.19
CA THR A 293 -5.41 -3.87 -23.27
C THR A 293 -5.23 -5.22 -23.97
N LEU A 294 -5.43 -5.31 -25.29
CA LEU A 294 -5.47 -6.57 -26.06
C LEU A 294 -4.10 -7.10 -26.53
N ILE A 295 -2.97 -6.56 -26.07
CA ILE A 295 -1.66 -7.09 -26.46
C ILE A 295 -1.40 -8.41 -25.73
N ASP A 296 -1.33 -9.49 -26.52
CA ASP A 296 -1.13 -10.88 -26.10
C ASP A 296 0.04 -11.02 -25.10
N ALA A 297 -0.11 -11.76 -24.00
CA ALA A 297 0.68 -11.63 -22.76
C ALA A 297 1.98 -12.46 -22.67
N ASN A 298 2.31 -13.30 -23.66
CA ASN A 298 3.37 -14.30 -23.55
C ASN A 298 4.85 -13.82 -23.44
N ASP A 299 5.14 -12.52 -23.28
CA ASP A 299 6.52 -11.99 -23.12
C ASP A 299 6.50 -10.53 -22.60
N ILE A 300 6.54 -10.34 -21.29
CA ILE A 300 6.09 -9.09 -20.62
C ILE A 300 7.14 -7.97 -20.69
N SER A 301 8.44 -8.28 -20.83
CA SER A 301 9.51 -7.28 -20.71
C SER A 301 9.90 -6.58 -22.03
N ALA A 302 9.38 -7.05 -23.17
CA ALA A 302 9.72 -6.51 -24.50
C ALA A 302 8.49 -6.05 -25.31
N LYS A 303 7.31 -6.04 -24.70
CA LYS A 303 6.08 -5.71 -25.42
C LYS A 303 5.80 -4.22 -25.45
N PRO A 304 5.39 -3.69 -26.60
CA PRO A 304 4.92 -2.32 -26.70
C PRO A 304 3.82 -2.01 -25.68
N ARG A 305 3.95 -0.87 -25.01
CA ARG A 305 2.96 -0.34 -24.05
C ARG A 305 2.61 1.09 -24.41
N PRO A 306 1.42 1.57 -24.04
CA PRO A 306 0.98 2.96 -24.25
C PRO A 306 1.71 4.02 -23.39
N MET A 307 2.78 3.62 -22.68
CA MET A 307 3.64 4.51 -21.89
C MET A 307 5.10 4.03 -21.97
N VAL A 308 6.07 4.95 -22.08
CA VAL A 308 7.52 4.69 -22.16
C VAL A 308 8.27 5.53 -21.11
N SER A 309 9.12 4.89 -20.32
CA SER A 309 10.08 5.58 -19.45
C SER A 309 11.29 6.04 -20.26
N VAL A 310 11.56 7.34 -20.27
CA VAL A 310 12.71 7.94 -20.95
C VAL A 310 13.68 8.52 -19.92
N ARG A 311 14.96 8.12 -19.99
CA ARG A 311 16.00 8.51 -19.04
C ARG A 311 17.28 8.99 -19.76
N GLY A 312 18.05 9.84 -19.09
CA GLY A 312 19.39 10.24 -19.53
C GLY A 312 19.48 11.55 -20.34
N VAL A 313 18.36 12.23 -20.52
CA VAL A 313 18.27 13.53 -21.20
C VAL A 313 17.61 14.59 -20.32
N SER A 314 17.80 15.88 -20.64
CA SER A 314 17.04 16.96 -19.99
C SER A 314 15.62 17.05 -20.55
N GLN A 315 14.70 17.68 -19.80
CA GLN A 315 13.32 17.89 -20.27
C GLN A 315 13.29 18.66 -21.60
N ALA A 316 14.04 19.76 -21.72
CA ALA A 316 14.07 20.56 -22.94
C ALA A 316 14.60 19.78 -24.15
N THR A 317 15.58 18.90 -23.92
CA THR A 317 16.09 18.00 -24.98
C THR A 317 15.03 17.00 -25.39
N LEU A 318 14.35 16.36 -24.43
CA LEU A 318 13.28 15.41 -24.72
C LEU A 318 12.14 16.09 -25.49
N GLU A 319 11.68 17.25 -25.04
CA GLU A 319 10.62 18.00 -25.71
C GLU A 319 10.98 18.37 -27.15
N THR A 320 12.23 18.76 -27.42
CA THR A 320 12.71 19.02 -28.79
C THR A 320 12.63 17.76 -29.64
N LEU A 321 13.07 16.61 -29.12
CA LEU A 321 13.00 15.32 -29.81
C LEU A 321 11.54 14.89 -30.06
N LEU A 322 10.64 15.13 -29.10
CA LEU A 322 9.22 14.80 -29.27
C LEU A 322 8.53 15.69 -30.30
N VAL A 323 8.90 16.98 -30.40
CA VAL A 323 8.42 17.86 -31.47
C VAL A 323 8.89 17.35 -32.83
N GLU A 324 10.19 17.04 -32.98
CA GLU A 324 10.71 16.45 -34.22
C GLU A 324 9.99 15.14 -34.58
N PHE A 325 9.73 14.28 -33.60
CA PHE A 325 9.01 13.03 -33.80
C PHE A 325 7.55 13.26 -34.21
N ASN A 326 6.85 14.18 -33.54
CA ASN A 326 5.45 14.50 -33.79
C ASN A 326 5.26 15.14 -35.18
N ASP A 327 6.20 15.97 -35.64
CA ASP A 327 6.18 16.56 -37.00
C ASP A 327 6.27 15.51 -38.12
N LEU A 328 6.76 14.30 -37.81
CA LEU A 328 6.82 13.17 -38.75
C LEU A 328 5.53 12.33 -38.75
N GLN A 329 4.63 12.55 -37.80
CA GLN A 329 3.42 11.74 -37.66
C GLN A 329 2.35 12.13 -38.69
N PRO A 330 1.52 11.17 -39.15
CA PRO A 330 0.52 11.43 -40.17
C PRO A 330 -0.63 12.31 -39.68
N THR A 331 -0.96 12.26 -38.38
CA THR A 331 -2.08 12.98 -37.76
C THR A 331 -1.80 13.28 -36.28
N ASP A 332 -2.47 14.30 -35.75
CA ASP A 332 -2.35 14.69 -34.33
C ASP A 332 -2.70 13.56 -33.35
N SER A 333 -3.54 12.61 -33.76
CA SER A 333 -3.88 11.42 -32.96
C SER A 333 -2.68 10.49 -32.73
N ASN A 334 -1.63 10.59 -33.54
CA ASN A 334 -0.42 9.78 -33.40
C ASN A 334 0.68 10.48 -32.60
N HIS A 335 0.42 11.71 -32.13
CA HIS A 335 1.39 12.43 -31.32
C HIS A 335 1.61 11.76 -29.96
N VAL A 336 2.82 11.95 -29.44
CA VAL A 336 3.25 11.49 -28.11
C VAL A 336 3.56 12.69 -27.23
N TYR A 337 3.42 12.50 -25.92
CA TYR A 337 3.47 13.61 -24.95
C TYR A 337 4.21 13.22 -23.68
N VAL A 338 4.95 14.17 -23.10
CA VAL A 338 5.47 14.00 -21.74
C VAL A 338 4.29 14.00 -20.78
N SER A 339 4.05 12.84 -20.16
CA SER A 339 2.94 12.60 -19.25
C SER A 339 3.34 12.76 -17.79
N ILE A 340 4.58 12.38 -17.44
CA ILE A 340 5.08 12.48 -16.06
C ILE A 340 6.51 12.97 -16.08
N ILE A 341 6.81 13.98 -15.26
CA ILE A 341 8.16 14.46 -14.99
C ILE A 341 8.54 13.97 -13.59
N ASN A 342 9.26 12.84 -13.51
CA ASN A 342 9.65 12.25 -12.23
C ASN A 342 10.87 12.95 -11.62
N THR A 343 11.87 13.24 -12.46
CA THR A 343 13.09 13.95 -12.05
C THR A 343 13.59 14.83 -13.20
N HIS A 344 14.71 15.54 -12.98
CA HIS A 344 15.34 16.38 -14.00
C HIS A 344 15.79 15.62 -15.27
N ASN A 345 15.90 14.28 -15.20
CA ASN A 345 16.33 13.44 -16.32
C ASN A 345 15.58 12.09 -16.44
N GLN A 346 14.39 11.99 -15.83
CA GLN A 346 13.53 10.82 -15.91
C GLN A 346 12.09 11.25 -16.15
N PHE A 347 11.54 10.78 -17.27
CA PHE A 347 10.22 11.16 -17.75
C PHE A 347 9.43 9.91 -18.14
N ILE A 348 8.11 10.05 -18.17
CA ILE A 348 7.22 9.10 -18.83
C ILE A 348 6.57 9.80 -20.01
N VAL A 349 6.61 9.16 -21.17
CA VAL A 349 5.96 9.60 -22.40
C VAL A 349 4.79 8.67 -22.70
N SER A 350 3.61 9.22 -23.00
CA SER A 350 2.41 8.45 -23.34
C SER A 350 1.93 8.75 -24.77
N GLY A 351 1.21 7.81 -25.35
CA GLY A 351 0.65 7.90 -26.70
C GLY A 351 0.02 6.58 -27.14
N LEU A 352 -0.34 6.49 -28.42
CA LEU A 352 -0.75 5.23 -29.02
C LEU A 352 0.40 4.21 -29.01
N ILE A 353 0.07 2.92 -28.92
CA ILE A 353 1.08 1.85 -28.86
C ILE A 353 1.97 1.90 -30.10
N GLU A 354 1.36 2.01 -31.28
CA GLU A 354 2.05 2.12 -32.56
C GLU A 354 3.00 3.32 -32.60
N SER A 355 2.57 4.48 -32.11
CA SER A 355 3.41 5.67 -32.04
C SER A 355 4.57 5.50 -31.07
N LEU A 356 4.40 4.76 -29.98
CA LEU A 356 5.47 4.53 -29.01
C LEU A 356 6.48 3.48 -29.47
N ILE A 357 6.10 2.55 -30.34
CA ILE A 357 7.04 1.67 -31.04
C ILE A 357 7.99 2.53 -31.88
N ASP A 358 7.41 3.38 -32.73
CA ASP A 358 8.18 4.27 -33.60
C ASP A 358 9.02 5.26 -32.79
N LEU A 359 8.51 5.74 -31.66
CA LEU A 359 9.25 6.64 -30.76
C LEU A 359 10.48 5.97 -30.17
N VAL A 360 10.36 4.72 -29.70
CA VAL A 360 11.50 4.01 -29.10
C VAL A 360 12.62 3.84 -30.13
N GLU A 361 12.28 3.43 -31.35
CA GLU A 361 13.25 3.35 -32.46
C GLU A 361 13.84 4.72 -32.81
N PHE A 362 13.01 5.76 -32.85
CA PHE A 362 13.46 7.13 -33.09
C PHE A 362 14.46 7.57 -32.02
N LEU A 363 14.15 7.41 -30.73
CA LEU A 363 15.03 7.80 -29.64
C LEU A 363 16.34 7.01 -29.64
N ASP A 364 16.31 5.71 -29.94
CA ASP A 364 17.52 4.89 -30.10
C ASP A 364 18.41 5.42 -31.24
N SER A 365 17.82 5.81 -32.36
CA SER A 365 18.56 6.43 -33.49
C SER A 365 19.21 7.78 -33.16
N ARG A 366 18.73 8.47 -32.12
CA ARG A 366 19.27 9.74 -31.59
C ARG A 366 20.15 9.54 -30.35
N SER A 367 20.34 8.30 -29.92
CA SER A 367 21.11 7.91 -28.76
C SER A 367 22.46 7.32 -29.19
N VAL A 368 23.41 7.30 -28.27
CA VAL A 368 24.61 6.45 -28.40
C VAL A 368 24.69 5.50 -27.23
N SER A 369 25.34 4.34 -27.45
CA SER A 369 25.59 3.38 -26.38
C SER A 369 26.36 4.05 -25.23
N PRO A 370 26.02 3.73 -23.96
CA PRO A 370 26.76 4.20 -22.79
C PRO A 370 28.28 3.96 -22.87
N ASP A 371 28.71 2.94 -23.60
CA ASP A 371 30.13 2.56 -23.77
C ASP A 371 30.85 3.34 -24.89
N THR A 372 30.14 4.21 -25.60
CA THR A 372 30.71 4.97 -26.72
C THR A 372 31.61 6.09 -26.21
N ASP A 373 32.92 6.02 -26.49
CA ASP A 373 33.87 7.08 -26.12
C ASP A 373 33.65 8.34 -26.97
N GLN A 374 33.02 9.34 -26.36
CA GLN A 374 32.81 10.68 -26.94
C GLN A 374 33.81 11.72 -26.39
N SER A 375 34.87 11.32 -25.69
CA SER A 375 35.85 12.25 -25.07
C SER A 375 36.54 13.15 -26.10
N LYS A 376 36.68 12.66 -27.34
CA LYS A 376 37.27 13.39 -28.48
C LYS A 376 36.25 14.18 -29.32
N VAL A 377 34.96 14.08 -29.00
CA VAL A 377 33.89 14.88 -29.62
C VAL A 377 33.66 16.15 -28.79
N PRO A 378 33.64 17.35 -29.40
CA PRO A 378 33.30 18.58 -28.70
C PRO A 378 31.97 18.46 -27.96
N PHE A 379 31.87 19.01 -26.74
CA PHE A 379 30.72 18.82 -25.86
C PHE A 379 29.37 19.10 -26.53
N ASN A 380 29.29 20.18 -27.33
CA ASN A 380 28.07 20.59 -28.05
C ASN A 380 27.70 19.71 -29.26
N LEU A 381 28.57 18.78 -29.65
CA LEU A 381 28.34 17.82 -30.75
C LEU A 381 28.19 16.38 -30.25
N ARG A 382 28.29 16.15 -28.93
CA ARG A 382 28.08 14.83 -28.33
C ARG A 382 26.61 14.45 -28.44
N GLN A 383 26.35 13.21 -28.81
CA GLN A 383 25.02 12.64 -28.79
C GLN A 383 24.65 12.25 -27.35
N PRO A 384 23.37 12.37 -26.97
CA PRO A 384 22.90 11.95 -25.66
C PRO A 384 22.95 10.43 -25.52
N VAL A 385 23.02 9.96 -24.27
CA VAL A 385 22.77 8.56 -23.92
C VAL A 385 21.34 8.48 -23.39
N ILE A 386 20.44 7.97 -24.21
CA ILE A 386 19.01 7.83 -23.92
C ILE A 386 18.71 6.36 -23.62
N SER A 387 18.01 6.10 -22.53
CA SER A 387 17.36 4.82 -22.24
C SER A 387 15.85 5.03 -22.37
N ALA A 388 15.22 4.23 -23.22
CA ALA A 388 13.77 4.23 -23.47
C ALA A 388 13.23 2.82 -23.26
N GLU A 389 12.40 2.63 -22.25
CA GLU A 389 11.87 1.32 -21.87
C GLU A 389 10.34 1.41 -21.71
N TYR A 390 9.60 0.43 -22.22
CA TYR A 390 8.16 0.40 -22.03
C TYR A 390 7.81 0.35 -20.54
N PHE A 391 6.90 1.23 -20.13
CA PHE A 391 6.40 1.29 -18.77
C PHE A 391 5.22 0.33 -18.65
N ASP A 392 5.20 -0.51 -17.62
CA ASP A 392 4.23 -1.60 -17.48
C ASP A 392 2.85 -1.11 -17.05
N MET A 393 2.18 -0.44 -17.99
CA MET A 393 0.84 0.13 -17.88
C MET A 393 0.07 -0.17 -19.16
N ILE A 394 -1.21 -0.49 -19.02
CA ILE A 394 -2.07 -0.93 -20.13
C ILE A 394 -3.01 0.17 -20.66
N ALA A 395 -2.84 1.40 -20.19
CA ALA A 395 -3.56 2.58 -20.69
C ALA A 395 -2.64 3.81 -20.68
N PRO A 396 -2.81 4.76 -21.62
CA PRO A 396 -1.97 5.96 -21.72
C PRO A 396 -2.40 7.02 -20.69
N TYR A 397 -2.07 6.82 -19.42
CA TYR A 397 -2.44 7.78 -18.37
C TYR A 397 -1.75 9.14 -18.57
N HIS A 398 -2.39 10.19 -18.04
CA HIS A 398 -1.91 11.58 -18.10
C HIS A 398 -1.69 12.08 -19.54
N CYS A 399 -2.59 11.73 -20.45
CA CYS A 399 -2.61 12.27 -21.79
C CYS A 399 -4.04 12.43 -22.32
N PHE A 400 -4.17 13.24 -23.37
CA PHE A 400 -5.43 13.61 -24.01
C PHE A 400 -6.22 12.41 -24.59
N HIS A 401 -5.59 11.27 -24.83
CA HIS A 401 -6.30 10.06 -25.29
C HIS A 401 -7.35 9.56 -24.30
N LEU A 402 -7.24 9.94 -23.03
CA LEU A 402 -8.20 9.59 -21.99
C LEU A 402 -9.19 10.72 -21.65
N ASP A 403 -9.16 11.87 -22.35
CA ASP A 403 -10.03 13.02 -22.01
C ASP A 403 -11.51 12.62 -21.96
N ASP A 404 -11.99 11.91 -22.98
CA ASP A 404 -13.39 11.51 -23.02
C ASP A 404 -13.73 10.45 -21.94
N ALA A 405 -12.74 9.75 -21.36
CA ALA A 405 -12.98 8.82 -20.24
C ALA A 405 -13.22 9.57 -18.92
N VAL A 406 -12.71 10.80 -18.79
CA VAL A 406 -12.86 11.60 -17.57
C VAL A 406 -14.32 11.94 -17.31
N ASP A 407 -15.04 12.41 -18.33
CA ASP A 407 -16.46 12.79 -18.19
C ASP A 407 -17.31 11.61 -17.72
N MET A 408 -17.12 10.43 -18.33
CA MET A 408 -17.81 9.21 -17.94
C MET A 408 -17.48 8.81 -16.50
N ALA A 409 -16.21 8.86 -16.10
CA ALA A 409 -15.81 8.57 -14.72
C ALA A 409 -16.44 9.57 -13.74
N CYS A 410 -16.43 10.86 -14.05
CA CYS A 410 -17.04 11.89 -13.20
C CYS A 410 -18.56 11.72 -13.07
N ASP A 411 -19.26 11.38 -14.15
CA ASP A 411 -20.71 11.16 -14.12
C ASP A 411 -21.08 9.95 -13.26
N ILE A 412 -20.36 8.84 -13.40
CA ILE A 412 -20.57 7.65 -12.55
C ILE A 412 -20.21 7.99 -11.10
N ALA A 413 -19.11 8.70 -10.84
CA ALA A 413 -18.73 9.10 -9.49
C ALA A 413 -19.82 9.94 -8.82
N ARG A 414 -20.44 10.89 -9.54
CA ARG A 414 -21.57 11.69 -9.03
C ARG A 414 -22.80 10.84 -8.80
N GLU A 415 -23.13 9.94 -9.72
CA GLU A 415 -24.26 9.01 -9.56
C GLU A 415 -24.10 8.15 -8.30
N LYS A 416 -22.90 7.61 -8.09
CA LYS A 416 -22.54 6.74 -6.96
C LYS A 416 -22.21 7.50 -5.66
N GLN A 417 -22.21 8.84 -5.71
CA GLN A 417 -21.81 9.72 -4.60
C GLN A 417 -20.37 9.50 -4.11
N TRP A 418 -19.47 9.04 -4.98
CA TRP A 418 -18.04 8.94 -4.72
C TRP A 418 -17.37 10.28 -4.98
N VAL A 419 -17.66 11.24 -4.11
CA VAL A 419 -17.16 12.61 -4.21
C VAL A 419 -16.35 12.96 -2.97
N LEU A 420 -15.26 13.69 -3.17
CA LEU A 420 -14.42 14.25 -2.12
C LEU A 420 -14.63 15.77 -2.11
N ASP A 421 -15.40 16.27 -1.15
CA ASP A 421 -15.73 17.71 -1.05
C ASP A 421 -14.56 18.50 -0.46
N SER A 422 -14.07 19.47 -1.24
CA SER A 422 -13.02 20.40 -0.82
C SER A 422 -13.30 21.11 0.51
N GLY A 423 -14.57 21.32 0.89
CA GLY A 423 -14.95 21.94 2.15
C GLY A 423 -14.59 21.13 3.39
N ALA A 424 -14.31 19.83 3.23
CA ALA A 424 -13.85 18.95 4.31
C ALA A 424 -12.32 18.83 4.39
N MET A 425 -11.56 19.43 3.46
CA MET A 425 -10.10 19.37 3.47
C MET A 425 -9.53 20.25 4.60
N GLN A 426 -8.67 19.65 5.41
CA GLN A 426 -8.06 20.26 6.60
C GLN A 426 -6.59 20.66 6.40
N LEU A 427 -5.97 20.22 5.31
CA LEU A 427 -4.60 20.58 4.93
C LEU A 427 -4.45 20.68 3.41
N PRO A 428 -3.46 21.43 2.91
CA PRO A 428 -3.15 21.51 1.48
C PRO A 428 -2.77 20.15 0.88
N VAL A 429 -3.28 19.87 -0.32
CA VAL A 429 -2.98 18.67 -1.12
C VAL A 429 -2.37 19.06 -2.46
#